data_AF-A0A0B1RXB7-F1
#
_entry.id   AF-A0A0B1RXB7-F1
#
_cell.length_a   1.000
_cell.length_b   1.000
_cell.length_c   1.000
_cell.angle_alpha   90.00
_cell.angle_beta   90.00
_cell.angle_gamma   90.00
#
_symmetry.space_group_name_H-M   'P 1'
#
loop_
_entity.id
_entity.type
_entity.pdbx_description
1 polymer ?
#
loop_
_entity_poly.entity_id
_entity_poly.type
_entity_poly.pdbx_seq_one_letter_code
_entity_poly.pdbx_strand_id
1 'polypeptide(L)'
;MVVALLFFLAGWKWYKKCPPSRENVAGAVVRCMWTAGRRSMFGRSSKPVAHWLDRAAPDHSPDMIQAVKSFVNVAVIFGPLVFFWALFDQQGSTWVLQARRLDGRVGWITVLPEQINILNPLIVIIMVPIFEGFIYPAARKVFFHVTPLRKMAIGGLLTAAAFIMAGLLQASDRLIRLIEHLELKKKGNIQLEVNKTMESPPDFGRVYVQRIGNASKVHSFQQLGDAPRLIGMRSFVWLKIY
;
A
#
# COMPACT_ATOMS: atom_id res chain seq x y z
N MET A 1 -17.45 22.43 9.97
CA MET A 1 -17.45 21.99 11.38
C MET A 1 -18.45 22.76 12.23
N VAL A 2 -18.34 24.09 12.35
CA VAL A 2 -19.28 24.92 13.15
C VAL A 2 -20.74 24.79 12.69
N VAL A 3 -21.00 24.82 11.37
CA VAL A 3 -22.36 24.66 10.82
C VAL A 3 -22.96 23.28 11.16
N ALA A 4 -22.17 22.22 11.04
CA ALA A 4 -22.61 20.86 11.40
C ALA A 4 -22.92 20.74 12.91
N LEU A 5 -22.14 21.42 13.76
CA LEU A 5 -22.37 21.47 15.20
C LEU A 5 -23.71 22.16 15.52
N LEU A 6 -24.02 23.28 14.86
CA LEU A 6 -25.27 24.01 15.06
C LEU A 6 -26.49 23.18 14.64
N PHE A 7 -26.41 22.45 13.51
CA PHE A 7 -27.45 21.52 13.08
C PHE A 7 -27.63 20.36 14.07
N PHE A 8 -26.54 19.81 14.60
CA PHE A 8 -26.60 18.74 15.60
C PHE A 8 -27.25 19.21 16.91
N LEU A 9 -26.88 20.40 17.39
CA LEU A 9 -27.46 21.01 18.58
C LEU A 9 -28.94 21.33 18.40
N ALA A 10 -29.35 21.81 17.21
CA ALA A 10 -30.74 22.04 16.87
C ALA A 10 -31.56 20.73 16.85
N GLY A 11 -31.00 19.65 16.32
CA GLY A 11 -31.64 18.33 16.23
C GLY A 11 -31.67 17.53 17.54
N TRP A 12 -30.90 17.92 18.56
CA TRP A 12 -30.80 17.21 19.83
C TRP A 12 -32.15 17.03 20.53
N LYS A 13 -33.09 17.98 20.38
CA LYS A 13 -34.42 17.91 20.99
C LYS A 13 -35.31 16.80 20.40
N TRP A 14 -35.02 16.34 19.19
CA TRP A 14 -35.76 15.23 18.55
C TRP A 14 -35.11 13.87 18.79
N TYR A 15 -34.02 13.81 19.56
CA TYR A 15 -33.34 12.56 19.84
C TYR A 15 -34.12 11.74 20.87
N LYS A 16 -34.73 10.64 20.41
CA LYS A 16 -35.42 9.69 21.28
C LYS A 16 -34.38 8.91 22.09
N LYS A 17 -34.21 9.29 23.35
CA LYS A 17 -33.29 8.60 24.28
C LYS A 17 -33.93 7.29 24.73
N CYS A 18 -33.63 6.18 24.06
CA CYS A 18 -33.99 4.87 24.58
C CYS A 18 -33.20 4.63 25.87
N PRO A 19 -33.83 4.23 26.99
CA PRO A 19 -33.11 3.89 28.20
C PRO A 19 -32.12 2.76 27.89
N PRO A 20 -30.88 2.81 28.41
CA PRO A 20 -29.93 1.73 28.22
C PRO A 20 -30.53 0.44 28.80
N SER A 21 -30.45 -0.67 28.04
CA SER A 21 -30.79 -2.00 28.55
C SER A 21 -30.10 -2.21 29.90
N ARG A 22 -30.85 -2.72 30.89
CA ARG A 22 -30.46 -2.78 32.31
C ARG A 22 -29.16 -3.55 32.60
N GLU A 23 -28.65 -4.30 31.62
CA GLU A 23 -27.41 -5.05 31.69
C GLU A 23 -26.47 -4.67 30.53
N ASN A 24 -25.16 -4.67 30.80
CA ASN A 24 -24.12 -4.53 29.80
C ASN A 24 -24.18 -5.71 28.82
N VAL A 25 -24.86 -5.52 27.69
CA VAL A 25 -25.02 -6.55 26.64
C VAL A 25 -23.66 -7.08 26.19
N ALA A 26 -22.67 -6.22 25.98
CA ALA A 26 -21.31 -6.63 25.63
C ALA A 26 -20.67 -7.51 26.72
N GLY A 27 -20.89 -7.17 28.00
CA GLY A 27 -20.40 -7.97 29.13
C GLY A 27 -21.09 -9.33 29.22
N ALA A 28 -22.39 -9.40 28.96
CA ALA A 28 -23.15 -10.65 28.93
C ALA A 28 -22.69 -11.57 27.78
N VAL A 29 -22.44 -11.02 26.59
CA VAL A 29 -21.90 -11.75 25.43
C VAL A 29 -20.50 -12.29 25.73
N VAL A 30 -19.60 -11.46 26.26
CA VAL A 30 -18.23 -11.88 26.62
C VAL A 30 -18.26 -12.97 27.70
N ARG A 31 -19.10 -12.83 28.74
CA ARG A 31 -19.29 -13.86 29.76
C ARG A 31 -19.78 -15.17 29.16
N CYS A 32 -20.79 -15.12 28.27
CA CYS A 32 -21.32 -16.30 27.58
C CYS A 32 -20.28 -17.00 26.68
N MET A 33 -19.48 -16.22 25.95
CA MET A 33 -18.39 -16.77 25.13
C MET A 33 -17.28 -17.36 26.00
N TRP A 34 -16.94 -16.71 27.11
CA TRP A 34 -15.94 -17.19 28.05
C TRP A 34 -16.36 -18.47 28.76
N THR A 35 -17.59 -18.56 29.26
CA THR A 35 -18.13 -19.77 29.91
C THR A 35 -18.22 -20.93 28.91
N ALA A 36 -18.73 -20.70 27.70
CA ALA A 36 -18.76 -21.69 26.62
C ALA A 36 -17.35 -22.16 26.24
N GLY A 37 -16.42 -21.24 26.01
CA GLY A 37 -15.04 -21.53 25.61
C GLY A 37 -14.26 -22.27 26.70
N ARG A 38 -14.34 -21.79 27.95
CA ARG A 38 -13.69 -22.43 29.10
C ARG A 38 -14.20 -23.85 29.33
N ARG A 39 -15.51 -24.09 29.23
CA ARG A 39 -16.10 -25.44 29.36
C ARG A 39 -15.77 -26.33 28.16
N SER A 40 -15.57 -25.76 26.98
CA SER A 40 -15.13 -26.52 25.80
C SER A 40 -13.67 -26.95 25.88
N MET A 41 -12.80 -26.11 26.45
CA MET A 41 -11.35 -26.33 26.51
C MET A 41 -10.91 -27.11 27.75
N PHE A 42 -11.52 -26.84 28.91
CA PHE A 42 -11.11 -27.38 30.21
C PHE A 42 -12.18 -28.25 30.89
N GLY A 43 -13.39 -28.33 30.33
CA GLY A 43 -14.46 -29.17 30.87
C GLY A 43 -14.42 -30.58 30.31
N ARG A 44 -14.44 -31.60 31.17
CA ARG A 44 -14.85 -32.97 30.79
C ARG A 44 -16.36 -32.95 30.52
N SER A 45 -16.77 -32.81 29.25
CA SER A 45 -18.20 -32.79 28.90
C SER A 45 -18.80 -34.20 28.93
N SER A 46 -19.81 -34.41 29.77
CA SER A 46 -20.53 -35.69 29.94
C SER A 46 -21.68 -35.91 28.93
N LYS A 47 -22.05 -34.92 28.11
CA LYS A 47 -23.08 -35.07 27.07
C LYS A 47 -22.57 -34.53 25.72
N PRO A 48 -22.85 -35.22 24.59
CA PRO A 48 -22.57 -34.69 23.26
C PRO A 48 -23.54 -33.55 22.95
N VAL A 49 -22.98 -32.40 22.58
CA VAL A 49 -23.73 -31.19 22.16
C VAL A 49 -23.32 -30.83 20.74
N ALA A 50 -24.28 -30.40 19.92
CA ALA A 50 -24.09 -30.15 18.49
C ALA A 50 -23.21 -28.93 18.19
N HIS A 51 -23.23 -27.88 19.04
CA HIS A 51 -22.42 -26.68 18.88
C HIS A 51 -21.72 -26.30 20.19
N TRP A 52 -20.49 -25.82 20.13
CA TRP A 52 -19.67 -25.54 21.31
C TRP A 52 -20.28 -24.48 22.26
N LEU A 53 -21.02 -23.51 21.70
CA LEU A 53 -21.77 -22.51 22.47
C LEU A 53 -22.90 -23.08 23.33
N ASP A 54 -23.44 -24.25 23.00
CA ASP A 54 -24.54 -24.85 23.76
C ASP A 54 -24.11 -25.34 25.14
N ARG A 55 -22.79 -25.41 25.39
CA ARG A 55 -22.22 -25.67 26.72
C ARG A 55 -22.47 -24.53 27.73
N ALA A 56 -22.92 -23.36 27.25
CA ALA A 56 -23.32 -22.22 28.07
C ALA A 56 -24.81 -22.23 28.47
N ALA A 57 -25.60 -23.20 27.98
CA ALA A 57 -27.02 -23.36 28.31
C ALA A 57 -27.38 -23.35 29.82
N PRO A 58 -26.52 -23.82 30.75
CA PRO A 58 -26.84 -23.77 32.18
C PRO A 58 -26.89 -22.36 32.79
N ASP A 59 -26.15 -21.40 32.23
CA ASP A 59 -25.97 -20.08 32.87
C ASP A 59 -26.60 -18.93 32.05
N HIS A 60 -27.07 -19.21 30.83
CA HIS A 60 -27.54 -18.19 29.89
C HIS A 60 -28.85 -18.59 29.21
N SER A 61 -29.69 -17.60 28.89
CA SER A 61 -30.95 -17.82 28.17
C SER A 61 -30.72 -18.37 26.76
N PRO A 62 -31.64 -19.20 26.22
CA PRO A 62 -31.52 -19.76 24.87
C PRO A 62 -31.45 -18.67 23.79
N ASP A 63 -32.20 -17.58 23.96
CA ASP A 63 -32.17 -16.43 23.03
C ASP A 63 -30.79 -15.76 22.99
N MET A 64 -30.12 -15.62 24.15
CA MET A 64 -28.76 -15.06 24.22
C MET A 64 -27.78 -15.98 23.50
N ILE A 65 -27.87 -17.30 23.70
CA ILE A 65 -26.98 -18.25 23.04
C ILE A 65 -27.17 -18.22 21.52
N GLN A 66 -28.41 -18.14 21.04
CA GLN A 66 -28.68 -18.00 19.61
C GLN A 66 -28.15 -16.67 19.05
N ALA A 67 -28.32 -15.57 19.79
CA ALA A 67 -27.77 -14.26 19.40
C ALA A 67 -26.23 -14.29 19.30
N VAL A 68 -25.55 -14.89 20.28
CA VAL A 68 -24.08 -15.01 20.26
C VAL A 68 -23.62 -15.96 19.13
N LYS A 69 -24.36 -17.04 18.84
CA LYS A 69 -24.06 -17.90 17.66
C LYS A 69 -24.12 -17.11 16.35
N SER A 70 -25.19 -16.34 16.15
CA SER A 70 -25.33 -15.48 14.97
C SER A 70 -24.23 -14.41 14.91
N PHE A 71 -23.90 -13.80 16.05
CA PHE A 71 -22.82 -12.83 16.15
C PHE A 71 -21.46 -13.42 15.76
N VAL A 72 -21.11 -14.60 16.29
CA VAL A 72 -19.85 -15.29 15.95
C VAL A 72 -19.81 -15.65 14.47
N ASN A 73 -20.90 -16.16 13.91
CA ASN A 73 -20.99 -16.47 12.48
C ASN A 73 -20.75 -15.24 11.60
N VAL A 74 -21.35 -14.09 11.97
CA VAL A 74 -21.12 -12.83 11.27
C VAL A 74 -19.68 -12.37 11.47
N ALA A 75 -19.13 -12.40 12.69
CA ALA A 75 -17.75 -11.99 12.97
C ALA A 75 -16.73 -12.77 12.13
N VAL A 76 -16.94 -14.08 11.92
CA VAL A 76 -16.09 -14.91 11.04
C VAL A 76 -16.16 -14.42 9.59
N ILE A 77 -17.35 -14.08 9.08
CA ILE A 77 -17.52 -13.52 7.72
C ILE A 77 -16.83 -12.16 7.58
N PHE A 78 -16.72 -11.39 8.66
CA PHE A 78 -16.01 -10.10 8.67
C PHE A 78 -14.48 -10.25 8.75
N GLY A 79 -13.93 -11.43 9.07
CA GLY A 79 -12.49 -11.67 9.12
C GLY A 79 -11.76 -11.26 7.83
N PRO A 80 -12.16 -11.78 6.65
CA PRO A 80 -11.60 -11.37 5.36
C PRO A 80 -11.72 -9.87 5.06
N LEU A 81 -12.74 -9.20 5.60
CA LEU A 81 -12.96 -7.76 5.38
C LEU A 81 -11.84 -6.93 6.01
N VAL A 82 -11.30 -7.35 7.16
CA VAL A 82 -10.15 -6.69 7.79
C VAL A 82 -8.93 -6.71 6.87
N PHE A 83 -8.64 -7.86 6.26
CA PHE A 83 -7.54 -7.99 5.30
C PHE A 83 -7.77 -7.17 4.04
N PHE A 84 -9.00 -7.13 3.54
CA PHE A 84 -9.36 -6.28 2.40
C PHE A 84 -9.07 -4.81 2.70
N TRP A 85 -9.50 -4.28 3.85
CA TRP A 85 -9.22 -2.89 4.22
C TRP A 85 -7.73 -2.63 4.44
N ALA A 86 -7.01 -3.54 5.08
CA ALA A 86 -5.57 -3.42 5.28
C ALA A 86 -4.79 -3.36 3.96
N LEU A 87 -5.27 -4.07 2.92
CA LEU A 87 -4.72 -4.00 1.58
C LEU A 87 -5.15 -2.70 0.86
N PHE A 88 -6.42 -2.35 0.93
CA PHE A 88 -6.96 -1.15 0.28
C PHE A 88 -6.27 0.14 0.76
N ASP A 89 -5.99 0.27 2.06
CA ASP A 89 -5.29 1.42 2.63
C ASP A 89 -3.85 1.60 2.10
N GLN A 90 -3.25 0.56 1.50
CA GLN A 90 -1.92 0.68 0.87
C GLN A 90 -1.95 1.53 -0.40
N GLN A 91 -3.11 1.70 -1.04
CA GLN A 91 -3.27 2.56 -2.20
C GLN A 91 -2.86 4.01 -1.90
N GLY A 92 -3.20 4.51 -0.71
CA GLY A 92 -2.89 5.89 -0.30
C GLY A 92 -1.43 6.12 0.10
N SER A 93 -0.64 5.06 0.31
CA SER A 93 0.71 5.15 0.88
C SER A 93 1.75 4.42 0.01
N THR A 94 1.80 3.09 0.08
CA THR A 94 2.78 2.26 -0.64
C THR A 94 2.70 2.47 -2.15
N TRP A 95 1.51 2.57 -2.73
CA TRP A 95 1.38 2.76 -4.17
C TRP A 95 1.80 4.16 -4.61
N VAL A 96 1.60 5.19 -3.77
CA VAL A 96 2.12 6.53 -4.03
C VAL A 96 3.65 6.54 -4.01
N LEU A 97 4.26 5.83 -3.06
CA LEU A 97 5.72 5.65 -3.01
C LEU A 97 6.27 4.90 -4.22
N GLN A 98 5.55 3.89 -4.69
CA GLN A 98 5.88 3.19 -5.93
C GLN A 98 5.77 4.14 -7.13
N ALA A 99 4.68 4.90 -7.25
CA ALA A 99 4.46 5.86 -8.32
C ALA A 99 5.53 6.96 -8.37
N ARG A 100 6.06 7.41 -7.21
CA ARG A 100 7.20 8.36 -7.13
C ARG A 100 8.49 7.84 -7.79
N ARG A 101 8.61 6.53 -7.97
CA ARG A 101 9.77 5.88 -8.58
C ARG A 101 9.56 5.58 -10.08
N LEU A 102 8.34 5.78 -10.59
CA LEU A 102 8.00 5.54 -11.99
C LEU A 102 8.00 6.85 -12.76
N ASP A 103 8.05 6.76 -14.09
CA ASP A 103 7.83 7.92 -14.93
C ASP A 103 6.32 8.28 -14.91
N GLY A 104 6.02 9.50 -14.47
CA GLY A 104 4.67 10.04 -14.39
C GLY A 104 4.17 10.69 -15.67
N ARG A 105 4.94 10.64 -16.77
CA ARG A 105 4.57 11.26 -18.04
C ARG A 105 3.51 10.42 -18.76
N VAL A 106 2.30 10.98 -18.86
CA VAL A 106 1.18 10.44 -19.61
C VAL A 106 0.94 11.34 -20.83
N GLY A 107 1.61 11.02 -21.93
CA GLY A 107 1.57 11.85 -23.15
C GLY A 107 2.16 13.24 -22.91
N TRP A 108 1.34 14.28 -23.03
CA TRP A 108 1.75 15.68 -22.81
C TRP A 108 1.60 16.15 -21.36
N ILE A 109 1.00 15.36 -20.46
CA ILE A 109 0.76 15.72 -19.06
C ILE A 109 1.71 14.92 -18.16
N THR A 110 2.38 15.60 -17.23
CA THR A 110 3.11 14.94 -16.14
C THR A 110 2.19 14.83 -14.94
N VAL A 111 1.78 13.60 -14.60
CA VAL A 111 0.92 13.32 -13.46
C VAL A 111 1.77 13.22 -12.20
N LEU A 112 1.42 13.98 -11.17
CA LEU A 112 2.07 13.86 -9.87
C LEU A 112 1.65 12.56 -9.18
N PRO A 113 2.56 11.84 -8.50
CA PRO A 113 2.25 10.58 -7.82
C PRO A 113 1.06 10.64 -6.86
N GLU A 114 0.86 11.78 -6.19
CA GLU A 114 -0.25 11.99 -5.25
C GLU A 114 -1.60 12.13 -5.95
N GLN A 115 -1.61 12.60 -7.21
CA GLN A 115 -2.84 12.76 -8.00
C GLN A 115 -3.46 11.42 -8.41
N ILE A 116 -2.69 10.31 -8.35
CA ILE A 116 -3.19 8.96 -8.64
C ILE A 116 -4.33 8.57 -7.68
N ASN A 117 -4.37 9.10 -6.46
CA ASN A 117 -5.45 8.82 -5.51
C ASN A 117 -6.82 9.40 -5.95
N ILE A 118 -6.84 10.41 -6.83
CA ILE A 118 -8.08 10.96 -7.39
C ILE A 118 -8.81 9.90 -8.24
N LEU A 119 -8.08 8.92 -8.79
CA LEU A 119 -8.68 7.85 -9.58
C LEU A 119 -9.59 6.95 -8.75
N ASN A 120 -9.37 6.79 -7.43
CA ASN A 120 -10.20 5.94 -6.59
C ASN A 120 -11.68 6.39 -6.59
N PRO A 121 -12.04 7.61 -6.13
CA PRO A 121 -13.43 8.06 -6.14
C PRO A 121 -13.99 8.16 -7.57
N LEU A 122 -13.18 8.52 -8.57
CA LEU A 122 -13.61 8.59 -9.97
C LEU A 122 -14.04 7.20 -10.49
N ILE A 123 -13.22 6.17 -10.26
CA ILE A 123 -13.54 4.79 -10.64
C ILE A 123 -14.79 4.32 -9.91
N VAL A 124 -14.97 4.64 -8.64
CA VAL A 124 -16.19 4.27 -7.88
C VAL A 124 -17.44 4.91 -8.50
N ILE A 125 -17.40 6.21 -8.81
CA ILE A 125 -18.52 6.94 -9.42
C ILE A 125 -18.93 6.31 -10.77
N ILE A 126 -17.96 5.81 -11.54
CA ILE A 126 -18.21 5.18 -12.84
C ILE A 126 -18.64 3.71 -12.67
N MET A 127 -18.00 2.96 -11.78
CA MET A 127 -18.23 1.53 -11.59
C MET A 127 -19.58 1.25 -10.94
N VAL A 128 -19.99 2.01 -9.93
CA VAL A 128 -21.27 1.78 -9.23
C VAL A 128 -22.47 1.72 -10.19
N PRO A 129 -22.73 2.71 -11.07
CA PRO A 129 -23.85 2.65 -12.01
C PRO A 129 -23.67 1.55 -13.06
N ILE A 130 -22.44 1.22 -13.47
CA ILE A 130 -22.18 0.10 -14.38
C ILE A 130 -22.57 -1.23 -13.73
N PHE A 131 -22.16 -1.44 -12.48
CA PHE A 131 -22.44 -2.66 -11.75
C PHE A 131 -23.93 -2.82 -11.43
N GLU A 132 -24.57 -1.77 -10.91
CA GLU A 132 -25.99 -1.81 -10.53
C GLU A 132 -26.94 -1.75 -11.74
N GLY A 133 -26.59 -0.97 -12.77
CA GLY A 133 -27.43 -0.77 -13.96
C GLY A 133 -27.28 -1.82 -15.04
N PHE A 134 -26.09 -2.41 -15.23
CA PHE A 134 -25.83 -3.32 -16.34
C PHE A 134 -25.36 -4.70 -15.88
N ILE A 135 -24.30 -4.78 -15.06
CA ILE A 135 -23.66 -6.07 -14.73
C ILE A 135 -24.58 -6.94 -13.87
N TYR A 136 -25.12 -6.43 -12.76
CA TYR A 136 -25.97 -7.24 -11.89
C TYR A 136 -27.30 -7.63 -12.55
N PRO A 137 -28.01 -6.75 -13.29
CA PRO A 137 -29.17 -7.15 -14.07
C PRO A 137 -28.86 -8.21 -15.12
N ALA A 138 -27.75 -8.09 -15.85
CA ALA A 138 -27.33 -9.08 -16.84
C ALA A 138 -26.96 -10.42 -16.17
N ALA A 139 -26.20 -10.39 -15.08
CA ALA A 139 -25.80 -11.59 -14.34
C ALA A 139 -27.02 -12.34 -13.75
N ARG A 140 -28.04 -11.61 -13.29
CA ARG A 140 -29.32 -12.19 -12.83
C ARG A 140 -30.10 -12.86 -13.95
N LYS A 141 -29.99 -12.38 -15.20
CA LYS A 141 -30.67 -12.95 -16.36
C LYS A 141 -30.00 -14.22 -16.89
N VAL A 142 -28.67 -14.30 -16.81
CA VAL A 142 -27.90 -15.36 -17.51
C VAL A 142 -27.42 -16.48 -16.58
N PHE A 143 -26.93 -16.16 -15.37
CA PHE A 143 -26.14 -17.13 -14.60
C PHE A 143 -26.76 -17.50 -13.24
N PHE A 144 -26.94 -16.58 -12.30
CA PHE A 144 -27.44 -16.91 -10.94
C PHE A 144 -27.98 -15.69 -10.18
N HIS A 145 -28.74 -15.93 -9.10
CA HIS A 145 -29.00 -14.91 -8.08
C HIS A 145 -27.67 -14.45 -7.46
N VAL A 146 -27.32 -13.18 -7.71
CA VAL A 146 -26.10 -12.56 -7.19
C VAL A 146 -26.26 -12.30 -5.69
N THR A 147 -25.78 -13.22 -4.85
CA THR A 147 -25.81 -13.05 -3.39
C THR A 147 -24.73 -12.06 -2.93
N PRO A 148 -24.96 -11.32 -1.83
CA PRO A 148 -23.96 -10.39 -1.29
C PRO A 148 -22.61 -11.05 -0.98
N LEU A 149 -22.62 -12.28 -0.45
CA LEU A 149 -21.40 -13.06 -0.18
C LEU A 149 -20.58 -13.33 -1.45
N ARG A 150 -21.23 -13.63 -2.59
CA ARG A 150 -20.53 -13.83 -3.87
C ARG A 150 -19.91 -12.53 -4.39
N LYS A 151 -20.59 -11.39 -4.20
CA LYS A 151 -20.03 -10.08 -4.55
C LYS A 151 -18.74 -9.81 -3.77
N MET A 152 -18.74 -10.09 -2.46
CA MET A 152 -17.54 -9.94 -1.62
C MET A 152 -16.40 -10.87 -2.07
N ALA A 153 -16.70 -12.13 -2.37
CA ALA A 153 -15.68 -13.09 -2.83
C ALA A 153 -15.03 -12.66 -4.16
N ILE A 154 -15.82 -12.23 -5.15
CA ILE A 154 -15.32 -11.76 -6.44
C ILE A 154 -14.46 -10.49 -6.26
N GLY A 155 -14.91 -9.54 -5.41
CA GLY A 155 -14.11 -8.36 -5.07
C GLY A 155 -12.75 -8.72 -4.43
N GLY A 156 -12.74 -9.73 -3.56
CA GLY A 156 -11.51 -10.27 -2.97
C GLY A 156 -10.54 -10.85 -4.03
N LEU A 157 -11.05 -11.64 -4.98
CA LEU A 157 -10.24 -12.20 -6.07
C LEU A 157 -9.67 -11.11 -6.99
N LEU A 158 -10.47 -10.10 -7.31
CA LEU A 158 -10.01 -8.93 -8.08
C LEU A 158 -8.92 -8.16 -7.33
N THR A 159 -9.07 -8.00 -6.01
CA THR A 159 -8.05 -7.37 -5.16
C THR A 159 -6.75 -8.18 -5.19
N ALA A 160 -6.83 -9.50 -5.03
CA ALA A 160 -5.66 -10.37 -5.12
C ALA A 160 -4.94 -10.25 -6.47
N ALA A 161 -5.69 -10.23 -7.58
CA ALA A 161 -5.14 -10.02 -8.92
C ALA A 161 -4.46 -8.63 -9.05
N ALA A 162 -5.06 -7.57 -8.51
CA ALA A 162 -4.47 -6.23 -8.51
C ALA A 162 -3.13 -6.19 -7.74
N PHE A 163 -3.05 -6.88 -6.60
CA PHE A 163 -1.81 -6.96 -5.83
C PHE A 163 -0.72 -7.78 -6.53
N ILE A 164 -1.08 -8.85 -7.25
CA ILE A 164 -0.13 -9.58 -8.09
C ILE A 164 0.43 -8.66 -9.17
N MET A 165 -0.41 -7.88 -9.85
CA MET A 165 0.02 -6.91 -10.86
C MET A 165 0.94 -5.83 -10.27
N ALA A 166 0.60 -5.27 -9.10
CA ALA A 166 1.45 -4.29 -8.42
C ALA A 166 2.82 -4.87 -8.01
N GLY A 167 2.84 -6.13 -7.57
CA GLY A 167 4.06 -6.86 -7.24
C GLY A 167 4.94 -7.12 -8.46
N LEU A 168 4.35 -7.54 -9.58
CA LEU A 168 5.06 -7.73 -10.85
C LEU A 168 5.68 -6.41 -11.31
N LEU A 169 4.90 -5.32 -11.29
CA LEU A 169 5.39 -3.99 -11.66
C LEU A 169 6.57 -3.55 -10.78
N GLN A 170 6.51 -3.80 -9.47
CA GLN A 170 7.62 -3.50 -8.56
C GLN A 170 8.88 -4.31 -8.88
N ALA A 171 8.73 -5.58 -9.25
CA ALA A 171 9.83 -6.46 -9.61
C ALA A 171 10.50 -5.99 -10.91
N SER A 172 9.71 -5.60 -11.91
CA SER A 172 10.20 -5.05 -13.18
C SER A 172 11.01 -3.77 -12.97
N ASP A 173 10.48 -2.80 -12.22
CA ASP A 173 11.18 -1.54 -11.92
C ASP A 173 12.51 -1.79 -11.18
N ARG A 174 12.49 -2.70 -10.18
CA ARG A 174 13.71 -3.07 -9.45
C ARG A 174 14.76 -3.67 -10.37
N LEU A 175 14.35 -4.54 -11.29
CA LEU A 175 15.27 -5.19 -12.23
C LEU A 175 15.94 -4.17 -13.16
N ILE A 176 15.16 -3.24 -13.72
CA ILE A 176 15.68 -2.18 -14.61
C ILE A 176 16.73 -1.34 -13.88
N ARG A 177 16.45 -0.92 -12.64
CA ARG A 177 17.38 -0.14 -11.82
C ARG A 177 18.66 -0.90 -11.49
N LEU A 178 18.56 -2.21 -11.26
CA LEU A 178 19.73 -3.06 -11.04
C LEU A 178 20.60 -3.14 -12.31
N ILE A 179 19.99 -3.30 -13.48
CA ILE A 179 20.71 -3.32 -14.75
C ILE A 179 21.42 -1.98 -14.97
N GLU A 180 20.74 -0.85 -14.75
CA GLU A 180 21.34 0.49 -14.88
C GLU A 180 22.52 0.67 -13.90
N HIS A 181 22.38 0.25 -12.65
CA HIS A 181 23.50 0.29 -11.69
C HIS A 181 24.67 -0.61 -12.10
N LEU A 182 24.42 -1.78 -12.66
CA LEU A 182 25.46 -2.66 -13.18
C LEU A 182 26.15 -2.05 -14.40
N GLU A 183 25.41 -1.42 -15.31
CA GLU A 183 25.98 -0.71 -16.46
C GLU A 183 26.82 0.49 -16.02
N LEU A 184 26.34 1.30 -15.07
CA LEU A 184 27.10 2.43 -14.54
C LEU A 184 28.36 1.95 -13.81
N LYS A 185 28.28 0.88 -13.01
CA LYS A 185 29.44 0.28 -12.36
C LYS A 185 30.43 -0.26 -13.38
N LYS A 186 29.96 -0.93 -14.44
CA LYS A 186 30.81 -1.43 -15.53
C LYS A 186 31.47 -0.29 -16.30
N LYS A 187 30.73 0.76 -16.66
CA LYS A 187 31.27 1.97 -17.31
C LYS A 187 32.31 2.67 -16.43
N GLY A 188 32.04 2.82 -15.13
CA GLY A 188 32.98 3.40 -14.16
C GLY A 188 34.24 2.55 -13.98
N ASN A 189 34.12 1.23 -13.89
CA ASN A 189 35.26 0.32 -13.82
C ASN A 189 36.11 0.36 -15.09
N ILE A 190 35.48 0.34 -16.28
CA ILE A 190 36.17 0.46 -17.57
C ILE A 190 36.89 1.81 -17.68
N GLN A 191 36.24 2.91 -17.26
CA GLN A 191 36.89 4.22 -17.24
C GLN A 191 38.10 4.26 -16.31
N LEU A 192 38.01 3.65 -15.12
CA LEU A 192 39.14 3.57 -14.19
C LEU A 192 40.27 2.67 -14.71
N GLU A 193 39.95 1.58 -15.40
CA GLU A 193 40.93 0.65 -15.98
C GLU A 193 41.68 1.28 -17.16
N VAL A 194 40.98 1.98 -18.06
CA VAL A 194 41.59 2.77 -19.15
C VAL A 194 42.49 3.89 -18.59
N ASN A 195 42.05 4.58 -17.54
CA ASN A 195 42.83 5.65 -16.91
C ASN A 195 44.06 5.11 -16.14
N LYS A 196 44.04 3.87 -15.66
CA LYS A 196 45.21 3.21 -15.04
C LYS A 196 46.21 2.67 -16.07
N THR A 197 45.78 2.47 -17.31
CA THR A 197 46.61 1.94 -18.40
C THR A 197 47.23 3.03 -19.27
N MET A 198 46.86 4.30 -19.08
CA MET A 198 47.52 5.44 -19.71
C MET A 198 48.44 6.17 -18.72
N GLU A 199 49.73 5.84 -18.80
CA GLU A 199 50.90 6.55 -18.28
C GLU A 199 51.08 6.71 -16.75
N SER A 200 52.35 6.71 -16.36
CA SER A 200 52.84 7.01 -15.01
C SER A 200 52.36 8.39 -14.53
N PRO A 201 52.12 8.57 -13.21
CA PRO A 201 51.59 9.81 -12.66
C PRO A 201 52.44 11.02 -13.09
N PRO A 202 51.82 12.18 -13.40
CA PRO A 202 52.55 13.38 -13.77
C PRO A 202 53.41 13.86 -12.60
N ASP A 203 54.63 14.33 -12.92
CA ASP A 203 55.45 15.06 -11.97
C ASP A 203 54.67 16.26 -11.39
N PHE A 204 54.91 16.54 -10.10
CA PHE A 204 54.26 17.62 -9.35
C PHE A 204 54.18 18.92 -10.17
N GLY A 205 52.95 19.37 -10.47
CA GLY A 205 52.68 20.66 -11.10
C GLY A 205 52.18 20.62 -12.55
N ARG A 206 51.96 19.45 -13.18
CA ARG A 206 51.37 19.35 -14.53
C ARG A 206 50.04 18.57 -14.55
N VAL A 207 49.07 19.08 -15.32
CA VAL A 207 47.76 18.45 -15.56
C VAL A 207 47.62 18.16 -17.06
N TYR A 208 47.41 16.89 -17.42
CA TYR A 208 47.11 16.52 -18.80
C TYR A 208 45.60 16.61 -19.04
N VAL A 209 45.17 17.45 -19.97
CA VAL A 209 43.79 17.47 -20.48
C VAL A 209 43.77 16.71 -21.80
N GLN A 210 43.35 15.45 -21.77
CA GLN A 210 43.28 14.63 -22.97
C GLN A 210 41.93 14.84 -23.67
N ARG A 211 41.96 15.50 -24.84
CA ARG A 211 40.82 15.49 -25.78
C ARG A 211 40.94 14.21 -26.61
N ILE A 212 39.83 13.49 -26.77
CA ILE A 212 39.75 12.30 -27.62
C ILE A 212 40.17 12.67 -29.06
N GLY A 213 41.34 12.19 -29.50
CA GLY A 213 41.88 12.46 -30.84
C GLY A 213 43.42 12.50 -30.88
N ASN A 214 44.00 12.12 -32.02
CA ASN A 214 45.40 11.74 -32.21
C ASN A 214 46.42 12.91 -32.26
N ALA A 215 46.20 13.99 -31.50
CA ALA A 215 47.13 15.12 -31.44
C ALA A 215 47.12 15.79 -30.06
N SER A 216 48.14 15.49 -29.25
CA SER A 216 48.43 16.18 -28.00
C SER A 216 49.19 17.48 -28.28
N LYS A 217 48.49 18.62 -28.20
CA LYS A 217 49.16 19.94 -28.10
C LYS A 217 49.36 20.28 -26.63
N VAL A 218 50.62 20.43 -26.25
CA VAL A 218 51.04 20.79 -24.89
C VAL A 218 50.94 22.31 -24.74
N HIS A 219 50.17 22.78 -23.75
CA HIS A 219 50.17 24.18 -23.32
C HIS A 219 50.68 24.27 -21.89
N SER A 220 51.73 25.08 -21.67
CA SER A 220 52.26 25.38 -20.34
C SER A 220 51.43 26.48 -19.68
N PHE A 221 50.79 26.17 -18.55
CA PHE A 221 50.20 27.19 -17.69
C PHE A 221 51.18 27.55 -16.57
N GLN A 222 51.39 28.85 -16.37
CA GLN A 222 52.11 29.39 -15.23
C GLN A 222 51.09 29.68 -14.12
N GLN A 223 51.33 29.09 -12.94
CA GLN A 223 50.45 29.19 -11.78
C GLN A 223 50.46 30.63 -11.25
N LEU A 224 49.34 31.34 -11.34
CA LEU A 224 49.18 32.66 -10.73
C LEU A 224 48.57 32.48 -9.33
N GLY A 225 49.39 32.63 -8.29
CA GLY A 225 48.93 32.93 -6.93
C GLY A 225 48.85 31.74 -5.95
N ASP A 226 49.34 32.02 -4.74
CA ASP A 226 49.51 31.12 -3.60
C ASP A 226 48.19 30.49 -3.08
N ALA A 227 48.33 29.24 -2.63
CA ALA A 227 47.27 28.33 -2.20
C ALA A 227 46.53 28.77 -0.89
N PRO A 228 45.45 28.06 -0.46
CA PRO A 228 45.69 26.78 0.22
C PRO A 228 44.75 25.64 -0.18
N ARG A 229 45.31 24.44 0.00
CA ARG A 229 44.72 23.10 -0.09
C ARG A 229 43.26 23.03 0.37
N LEU A 230 42.37 22.59 -0.53
CA LEU A 230 41.09 21.96 -0.16
C LEU A 230 41.10 20.50 -0.63
N ILE A 231 41.50 19.63 0.30
CA ILE A 231 41.13 18.23 0.32
C ILE A 231 39.63 18.18 0.55
N GLY A 232 38.86 17.63 -0.39
CA GLY A 232 37.44 17.41 -0.17
C GLY A 232 36.62 17.34 -1.45
N MET A 233 36.41 16.12 -1.91
CA MET A 233 35.18 15.61 -2.54
C MET A 233 34.04 16.60 -2.86
N ARG A 234 33.49 16.40 -4.06
CA ARG A 234 32.18 16.85 -4.60
C ARG A 234 32.16 18.28 -5.15
N SER A 235 32.11 18.38 -6.47
CA SER A 235 30.85 18.65 -7.17
C SER A 235 31.07 18.64 -8.68
N PHE A 236 30.27 17.83 -9.37
CA PHE A 236 29.95 18.02 -10.78
C PHE A 236 29.42 19.46 -10.93
N VAL A 237 30.16 20.32 -11.62
CA VAL A 237 29.61 21.60 -12.12
C VAL A 237 29.80 21.61 -13.62
N TRP A 238 28.67 21.58 -14.31
CA TRP A 238 28.52 21.69 -15.76
C TRP A 238 29.14 23.00 -16.26
N LEU A 239 30.13 22.91 -17.15
CA LEU A 239 30.59 24.08 -17.90
C LEU A 239 29.73 24.24 -19.16
N LYS A 240 28.95 25.32 -19.18
CA LYS A 240 28.24 25.84 -20.35
C LYS A 240 29.29 26.56 -21.22
N ILE A 241 29.48 26.07 -22.44
CA ILE A 241 30.39 26.66 -23.43
C ILE A 241 29.60 27.73 -24.21
N TYR A 242 30.14 28.95 -24.27
CA TYR A 242 29.96 29.84 -25.43
C TYR A 242 31.20 29.67 -26.32
#